data_AF-S0EZR1-F1
#
_entry.id   AF-S0EZR1-F1
#
_cell.length_a   1.000
_cell.length_b   1.000
_cell.length_c   1.000
_cell.angle_alpha   90.00
_cell.angle_beta   90.00
_cell.angle_gamma   90.00
#
_symmetry.space_group_name_H-M   'P 1'
#
loop_
_entity.id
_entity.type
_entity.pdbx_description
1 polymer ?
#
loop_
_entity_poly.entity_id
_entity_poly.type
_entity_poly.pdbx_seq_one_letter_code
_entity_poly.pdbx_strand_id
1 'polypeptide(L)'
;MPTRECVSSNLVQKNASPQVKAGKLLPALMLLLFCVLCTWLGLMASAPYSSAKQWHEANEKLYQQLQTLRLQNQRRELELQALQTPAGIERAARELGYLRPNEYTLRLPSNSGAP
;
A
#
# COMPACT_ATOMS: atom_id res chain seq x y z
N MET A 1 -17.08 -74.28 -76.49
CA MET A 1 -15.67 -73.96 -76.16
C MET A 1 -15.60 -72.46 -75.84
N PRO A 2 -14.83 -71.99 -74.85
CA PRO A 2 -15.18 -72.09 -73.42
C PRO A 2 -15.02 -70.75 -72.64
N THR A 3 -15.54 -70.75 -71.40
CA THR A 3 -15.02 -70.14 -70.16
C THR A 3 -15.03 -68.61 -69.90
N ARG A 4 -15.45 -68.31 -68.65
CA ARG A 4 -14.79 -67.41 -67.65
C ARG A 4 -15.08 -65.90 -67.81
N GLU A 5 -15.38 -65.09 -66.79
CA GLU A 5 -15.07 -65.10 -65.35
C GLU A 5 -16.12 -64.36 -64.51
N CYS A 6 -16.23 -64.79 -63.24
CA CYS A 6 -16.77 -64.03 -62.12
C CYS A 6 -15.87 -62.83 -61.79
N VAL A 7 -16.42 -61.62 -61.60
CA VAL A 7 -15.80 -60.57 -60.78
C VAL A 7 -16.91 -59.82 -60.03
N SER A 8 -17.15 -60.23 -58.78
CA SER A 8 -16.91 -59.43 -57.57
C SER A 8 -17.96 -58.33 -57.35
N SER A 9 -19.02 -58.58 -56.59
CA SER A 9 -19.07 -58.34 -55.13
C SER A 9 -18.19 -57.17 -54.67
N ASN A 10 -18.81 -56.27 -53.89
CA ASN A 10 -18.23 -55.18 -53.10
C ASN A 10 -18.25 -53.77 -53.71
N LEU A 11 -19.45 -53.19 -53.84
CA LEU A 11 -19.64 -51.76 -53.52
C LEU A 11 -20.31 -51.63 -52.16
N VAL A 12 -19.66 -52.26 -51.17
CA VAL A 12 -19.89 -52.04 -49.75
C VAL A 12 -19.12 -50.78 -49.36
N GLN A 13 -19.87 -49.82 -48.82
CA GLN A 13 -19.42 -48.80 -47.88
C GLN A 13 -18.20 -47.95 -48.26
N LYS A 14 -18.47 -46.72 -48.67
CA LYS A 14 -17.75 -45.57 -48.11
C LYS A 14 -18.74 -44.50 -47.66
N ASN A 15 -19.55 -44.84 -46.65
CA ASN A 15 -20.01 -43.83 -45.70
C ASN A 15 -18.76 -43.45 -44.89
N ALA A 16 -18.06 -42.42 -45.36
CA ALA A 16 -17.00 -41.78 -44.60
C ALA A 16 -17.64 -41.24 -43.31
N SER A 17 -17.47 -41.95 -42.22
CA SER A 17 -17.74 -41.39 -40.90
C SER A 17 -16.85 -40.16 -40.73
N PRO A 18 -17.37 -39.04 -40.22
CA PRO A 18 -16.50 -37.98 -39.74
C PRO A 18 -15.79 -38.57 -38.52
N GLN A 19 -14.54 -39.03 -38.71
CA GLN A 19 -13.62 -39.40 -37.64
C GLN A 19 -13.30 -38.14 -36.83
N VAL A 20 -14.25 -37.81 -35.96
CA VAL A 20 -14.11 -37.27 -34.62
C VAL A 20 -12.74 -36.64 -34.35
N LYS A 21 -12.62 -35.35 -34.70
CA LYS A 21 -11.61 -34.42 -34.14
C LYS A 21 -11.82 -34.18 -32.62
N ALA A 22 -12.57 -35.02 -31.90
CA ALA A 22 -12.84 -34.83 -30.47
C ALA A 22 -11.65 -35.21 -29.56
N GLY A 23 -10.69 -36.01 -30.04
CA GLY A 23 -9.51 -36.38 -29.26
C GLY A 23 -8.59 -35.19 -28.91
N LYS A 24 -8.63 -34.09 -29.67
CA LYS A 24 -7.84 -32.87 -29.43
C LYS A 24 -8.61 -31.78 -28.66
N LEU A 25 -9.93 -31.90 -28.56
CA LEU A 25 -10.77 -30.92 -27.85
C LEU A 25 -10.65 -31.04 -26.33
N LEU A 26 -10.58 -32.27 -25.82
CA LEU A 26 -10.45 -32.55 -24.39
C LEU A 26 -9.14 -32.01 -23.76
N PRO A 27 -7.94 -32.21 -24.34
CA PRO A 27 -6.72 -31.63 -23.81
C PRO A 27 -6.68 -30.10 -23.95
N ALA A 28 -7.23 -29.55 -25.04
CA ALA A 28 -7.33 -28.09 -25.21
C ALA A 28 -8.22 -27.46 -24.12
N LEU A 29 -9.34 -28.11 -23.78
CA LEU A 29 -10.28 -27.64 -22.76
C LEU A 29 -9.67 -27.73 -21.35
N MET A 30 -8.92 -28.80 -21.06
CA MET A 30 -8.16 -28.92 -19.80
C MET A 30 -7.08 -27.84 -19.66
N LEU A 31 -6.38 -27.52 -20.74
CA LEU A 31 -5.33 -26.50 -20.74
C LEU A 31 -5.92 -25.09 -20.55
N LEU A 32 -7.08 -24.83 -21.14
CA LEU A 32 -7.84 -23.58 -20.95
C LEU A 32 -8.33 -23.45 -19.50
N LEU A 33 -8.89 -24.52 -18.93
CA LEU A 33 -9.28 -24.58 -17.52
C LEU A 33 -8.10 -24.34 -16.58
N PHE A 34 -6.96 -24.96 -16.87
CA PHE A 34 -5.73 -24.76 -16.09
C PHE A 34 -5.26 -23.30 -16.16
N CYS A 35 -5.31 -22.68 -17.33
CA CYS A 35 -4.95 -21.28 -17.50
C CYS A 35 -5.91 -20.33 -16.72
N VAL A 36 -7.21 -20.62 -16.75
CA VAL A 36 -8.21 -19.88 -15.96
C VAL A 36 -7.99 -20.06 -14.46
N LEU A 37 -7.68 -21.27 -14.00
CA LEU A 37 -7.35 -21.53 -12.61
C LEU A 37 -6.08 -20.79 -12.16
N CYS A 38 -5.02 -20.80 -12.97
CA CYS A 38 -3.79 -20.08 -12.66
C CYS A 38 -4.00 -18.56 -12.59
N THR A 39 -4.79 -17.99 -13.51
CA THR A 39 -5.11 -16.55 -13.48
C THR A 39 -5.99 -16.19 -12.28
N TRP A 40 -6.97 -17.04 -11.94
CA TRP A 40 -7.81 -16.88 -10.75
C TRP A 40 -7.00 -16.93 -9.45
N LEU A 41 -6.10 -17.92 -9.30
CA LEU A 41 -5.22 -18.00 -8.15
C LEU A 41 -4.27 -16.80 -8.07
N GLY A 42 -3.72 -16.36 -9.20
CA GLY A 42 -2.89 -15.16 -9.25
C GLY A 42 -3.62 -13.90 -8.78
N LEU A 43 -4.88 -13.75 -9.18
CA LEU A 43 -5.72 -12.63 -8.75
C LEU A 43 -6.00 -12.69 -7.25
N MET A 44 -6.41 -13.86 -6.74
CA MET A 44 -6.69 -14.08 -5.32
C MET A 44 -5.45 -13.90 -4.44
N ALA A 45 -4.28 -14.33 -4.92
CA ALA A 45 -3.03 -14.13 -4.20
C ALA A 45 -2.62 -12.66 -4.13
N SER A 46 -2.99 -11.82 -5.11
CA SER A 46 -2.65 -10.39 -5.12
C SER A 46 -3.49 -9.53 -4.16
N ALA A 47 -4.74 -9.92 -3.91
CA ALA A 47 -5.66 -9.22 -3.02
C ALA A 47 -5.13 -9.02 -1.58
N PRO A 48 -4.57 -10.03 -0.87
CA PRO A 48 -4.08 -9.85 0.50
C PRO A 48 -2.84 -8.95 0.59
N TYR A 49 -2.03 -8.84 -0.47
CA TYR A 49 -0.89 -7.92 -0.46
C TYR A 49 -1.34 -6.45 -0.49
N SER A 50 -2.42 -6.16 -1.21
CA SER A 50 -2.96 -4.79 -1.27
C SER A 50 -3.53 -4.33 0.07
N SER A 51 -4.24 -5.22 0.78
CA SER A 51 -4.76 -4.90 2.11
C SER A 51 -3.64 -4.79 3.14
N ALA A 52 -2.67 -5.72 3.14
CA ALA A 52 -1.51 -5.65 4.03
C ALA A 52 -0.72 -4.34 3.85
N LYS A 53 -0.57 -3.86 2.61
CA LYS A 53 0.06 -2.57 2.32
C LYS A 53 -0.73 -1.40 2.92
N GLN A 54 -2.05 -1.38 2.75
CA GLN A 54 -2.90 -0.34 3.33
C GLN A 54 -2.82 -0.31 4.87
N TRP A 55 -2.84 -1.48 5.51
CA TRP A 55 -2.67 -1.59 6.96
C TRP A 55 -1.29 -1.12 7.42
N HIS A 56 -0.24 -1.42 6.66
CA HIS A 56 1.11 -0.97 6.97
C HIS A 56 1.23 0.56 6.89
N GLU A 57 0.72 1.17 5.82
CA GLU A 57 0.73 2.64 5.65
C GLU A 57 -0.11 3.34 6.73
N ALA A 58 -1.25 2.77 7.12
CA ALA A 58 -2.07 3.29 8.20
C ALA A 58 -1.34 3.22 9.55
N ASN A 59 -0.68 2.11 9.83
CA ASN A 59 0.12 1.95 11.04
C ASN A 59 1.30 2.92 11.08
N GLU A 60 2.04 3.10 9.98
CA GLU A 60 3.14 4.07 9.94
C GLU A 60 2.67 5.49 10.26
N LYS A 61 1.54 5.92 9.70
CA LYS A 61 0.96 7.23 10.02
C LYS A 61 0.63 7.37 11.50
N LEU A 62 0.06 6.33 12.10
CA LEU A 62 -0.23 6.30 13.53
C LEU A 62 1.05 6.36 14.37
N TYR A 63 2.10 5.63 13.98
CA TYR A 63 3.39 5.69 14.68
C TYR A 63 4.04 7.07 14.60
N GLN A 64 4.00 7.72 13.43
CA GLN A 64 4.50 9.09 13.27
C GLN A 64 3.73 10.06 14.16
N GLN A 65 2.40 9.99 14.16
CA GLN A 65 1.56 10.82 15.04
C GLN A 65 1.90 10.58 16.51
N LEU A 66 2.01 9.32 16.93
CA LEU A 66 2.34 8.96 18.31
C LEU A 66 3.71 9.50 18.74
N GLN A 67 4.72 9.42 17.86
CA GLN A 67 6.04 9.99 18.12
C GLN A 67 5.99 11.51 18.27
N THR A 68 5.27 12.21 17.38
CA THR A 68 5.13 13.67 17.46
C THR A 68 4.42 14.09 18.75
N LEU A 69 3.36 13.38 19.15
CA LEU A 69 2.63 13.67 20.38
C LEU A 69 3.47 13.40 21.63
N ARG A 70 4.29 12.33 21.63
CA ARG A 70 5.23 12.07 22.73
C ARG A 70 6.27 13.18 22.88
N LEU A 71 6.84 13.64 21.77
CA LEU A 71 7.80 14.75 21.79
C LEU A 71 7.15 16.06 22.26
N GLN A 72 5.92 16.33 21.82
CA GLN A 72 5.16 17.49 22.27
C GLN A 72 4.86 17.41 23.77
N ASN A 73 4.40 16.26 24.28
CA ASN A 73 4.16 16.07 25.70
C ASN A 73 5.42 16.26 26.53
N GLN A 74 6.55 15.68 26.13
CA GLN A 74 7.82 15.89 26.82
C GLN A 74 8.24 17.36 26.87
N ARG A 75 8.09 18.10 25.75
CA ARG A 75 8.36 19.54 25.74
C ARG A 75 7.43 20.30 26.68
N ARG A 76 6.14 19.98 26.67
CA ARG A 76 5.15 20.60 27.58
C ARG A 76 5.45 20.30 29.04
N GLU A 77 5.87 19.09 29.37
CA GLU A 77 6.27 18.72 30.73
C GLU A 77 7.49 19.53 31.19
N LEU A 78 8.49 19.71 30.32
CA LEU A 78 9.66 20.56 30.61
C LEU A 78 9.28 22.03 30.77
N GLU A 79 8.40 22.56 29.91
CA GLU A 79 7.85 23.92 30.03
C GLU A 79 7.12 24.09 31.37
N LEU A 80 6.24 23.15 31.74
CA LEU A 80 5.52 23.18 33.01
C LEU A 80 6.46 23.13 34.21
N GLN A 81 7.48 22.27 34.17
CA GLN A 81 8.50 22.22 35.23
C GLN A 81 9.27 23.53 35.34
N ALA A 82 9.62 24.16 34.21
CA ALA A 82 10.27 25.47 34.23
C ALA A 82 9.37 26.53 34.87
N LEU A 83 8.08 26.57 34.51
CA LEU A 83 7.08 27.50 35.06
C LEU A 83 6.76 27.27 36.54
N GLN A 84 7.04 26.11 37.12
CA GLN A 84 6.87 25.89 38.56
C GLN A 84 7.90 26.68 39.39
N THR A 85 9.03 27.05 38.79
CA THR A 85 10.06 27.83 39.48
C THR A 85 9.77 29.33 39.40
N PRO A 86 10.02 30.12 40.47
CA PRO A 86 9.79 31.57 40.45
C PRO A 86 10.61 32.28 39.37
N ALA A 87 11.84 31.79 39.09
CA ALA A 87 12.68 32.29 38.02
C ALA A 87 12.10 32.00 36.62
N GLY A 88 11.47 30.85 36.43
CA GLY A 88 10.81 30.50 35.17
C GLY A 88 9.53 31.32 34.93
N ILE A 89 8.76 31.60 35.97
CA ILE A 89 7.61 32.52 35.90
C ILE A 89 8.08 33.92 35.50
N GLU A 90 9.16 34.42 36.12
CA GLU A 90 9.71 35.74 35.81
C GLU A 90 10.21 35.80 34.35
N ARG A 91 10.85 34.73 33.86
CA ARG A 91 11.28 34.63 32.45
C ARG A 91 10.08 34.63 31.49
N ALA A 92 9.05 33.82 31.75
CA ALA A 92 7.85 33.78 30.92
C ALA A 92 7.08 35.11 30.95
N ALA A 93 7.00 35.77 32.10
CA ALA A 93 6.41 37.09 32.24
C ALA A 93 7.15 38.14 31.40
N ARG A 94 8.49 38.10 31.40
CA ARG A 94 9.32 39.00 30.57
C ARG A 94 9.18 38.75 29.07
N GLU A 95 9.05 37.49 28.65
CA GLU A 95 8.77 37.15 27.23
C GLU A 95 7.42 37.72 26.76
N LEU A 96 6.44 37.79 27.67
CA LEU A 96 5.14 38.43 27.44
C LEU A 96 5.17 39.96 27.59
N GLY A 97 6.32 40.55 27.94
CA GLY A 97 6.50 41.99 28.09
C GLY A 97 6.09 42.55 29.46
N TYR A 98 5.80 41.71 30.44
CA TYR A 98 5.55 42.14 31.82
C TYR A 98 6.88 42.43 32.55
N LEU A 99 6.85 43.45 33.39
CA LEU A 99 7.99 43.91 34.19
C LEU A 99 7.64 43.83 35.67
N ARG A 100 8.66 43.68 36.52
CA ARG A 100 8.47 43.78 37.97
C ARG A 100 8.12 45.24 38.33
N PRO A 101 7.33 45.48 39.40
CA PRO A 101 7.10 46.84 39.87
C PRO A 101 8.44 47.57 40.06
N ASN A 102 8.54 48.80 39.54
CA ASN A 102 9.73 49.66 39.55
C ASN A 102 10.87 49.28 38.58
N GLU A 103 10.68 48.32 37.67
CA GLU A 103 11.59 48.08 36.55
C GLU A 103 11.15 48.86 35.30
N TYR A 104 12.12 49.40 34.54
CA TYR A 104 11.88 50.14 33.30
C TYR A 104 12.63 49.48 32.14
N THR A 105 11.97 49.33 30.99
CA THR A 105 12.59 48.82 29.76
C THR A 105 13.43 49.91 29.10
N LEU A 106 14.75 49.70 29.06
CA LEU A 106 15.66 50.53 28.27
C LEU A 106 15.62 50.07 26.81
N ARG A 107 15.01 50.87 25.92
CA ARG A 107 15.15 50.69 24.47
C ARG A 107 16.44 51.37 24.03
N LEU A 108 17.44 50.57 23.65
CA LEU A 108 18.62 51.12 23.00
C LEU A 108 18.27 51.54 21.57
N PRO A 109 18.65 52.76 21.13
CA PRO A 109 18.48 53.16 19.75
C PRO A 109 19.39 52.31 18.86
N SER A 110 18.86 51.79 17.75
CA SER A 110 19.56 50.91 16.81
C SER A 110 20.76 51.55 16.10
N ASN A 111 21.02 52.83 16.36
CA ASN A 111 22.05 53.64 15.71
C ASN A 111 23.12 54.16 16.68
N SER A 112 23.26 53.58 17.89
CA SER A 112 24.47 53.80 18.70
C SER A 112 25.64 52.99 18.12
N GLY A 113 25.95 53.24 16.84
CA GLY A 113 27.23 52.90 16.25
C GLY A 113 28.27 53.82 16.88
N ALA A 114 29.15 53.25 17.68
CA ALA A 114 30.44 53.87 17.89
C ALA A 114 31.28 53.66 16.61
N PRO A 115 32.02 54.66 16.12
CA PRO A 115 33.13 54.42 15.18
C PRO A 115 34.22 53.57 15.83
#